data_AF-A0A7V9J644-F1
#
_entry.id   AF-A0A7V9J644-F1
#
_cell.length_a   1.000
_cell.length_b   1.000
_cell.length_c   1.000
_cell.angle_alpha   90.00
_cell.angle_beta   90.00
_cell.angle_gamma   90.00
#
_symmetry.space_group_name_H-M   'P 1'
#
loop_
_entity.id
_entity.type
_entity.pdbx_description
1 polymer ?
#
loop_
_entity_poly.entity_id
_entity_poly.type
_entity_poly.pdbx_seq_one_letter_code
_entity_poly.pdbx_strand_id
1 'polypeptide(L)'
;SANLFGGRSVTLKNVPARTVQAMKFPGAPYGLKMACGENPKRVYGGRGRAPSTRMGNFAGYRAAWIRAADYRQRWDSWERGNRSGTAPTRDLELETLAGVLRGEILVHNHCYRADEMAFVLDMAREFGYKVRSFHHGVEAYKIRDLLARDSVSGSLWADWWGFKMEALDFTKANVALVHNAGAIAIVHSDDPTGIQKLNQEAAKALLAGREAGLQITDNDALRWITANAAWALGIHDRVGTLEPGKQADVVIWSHNPFSVYARADQVFIDGALMFDRRNPARQPRTDFEVGILPRGATQ
;
A
#
# COMPACT_ATOMS: atom_id res chain seq x y z
N SER A 1 10.21 7.41 0.48
CA SER A 1 10.03 6.97 1.87
C SER A 1 11.37 6.96 2.61
N ALA A 2 11.66 7.93 3.48
CA ALA A 2 12.97 8.06 4.14
C ALA A 2 12.93 8.00 5.68
N ASN A 3 11.76 8.05 6.30
CA ASN A 3 11.64 7.94 7.75
C ASN A 3 11.45 6.48 8.15
N LEU A 4 12.04 6.05 9.28
CA LEU A 4 11.77 4.74 9.86
C LEU A 4 10.25 4.56 10.08
N PHE A 5 9.61 5.57 10.68
CA PHE A 5 8.17 5.71 10.79
C PHE A 5 7.73 6.96 10.01
N GLY A 6 7.02 6.75 8.91
CA GLY A 6 6.49 7.81 8.03
C GLY A 6 5.18 8.43 8.50
N GLY A 7 4.56 7.87 9.54
CA GLY A 7 3.32 8.36 10.13
C GLY A 7 2.10 7.49 9.84
N ARG A 8 0.99 7.83 10.51
CA ARG A 8 -0.30 7.15 10.39
C ARG A 8 -0.96 7.53 9.05
N SER A 9 -1.30 6.54 8.23
CA SER A 9 -1.96 6.73 6.94
C SER A 9 -3.46 6.54 7.03
N VAL A 10 -4.19 7.14 6.09
CA VAL A 10 -5.63 6.99 5.90
C VAL A 10 -5.92 6.46 4.50
N THR A 11 -6.98 5.66 4.37
CA THR A 11 -7.52 5.31 3.06
C THR A 11 -8.49 6.39 2.60
N LEU A 12 -8.30 6.86 1.37
CA LEU A 12 -9.17 7.84 0.74
C LEU A 12 -9.97 7.18 -0.39
N LYS A 13 -11.17 7.69 -0.61
CA LYS A 13 -11.98 7.38 -1.79
C LYS A 13 -11.87 8.56 -2.75
N ASN A 14 -11.62 8.29 -4.03
CA ASN A 14 -11.39 9.32 -5.05
C ASN A 14 -12.72 9.96 -5.52
N VAL A 15 -13.51 10.44 -4.57
CA VAL A 15 -14.73 11.22 -4.79
C VAL A 15 -14.44 12.65 -4.34
N PRO A 16 -14.60 13.67 -5.20
CA PRO A 16 -14.37 15.05 -4.82
C PRO A 16 -15.23 15.46 -3.62
N ALA A 17 -14.61 16.13 -2.65
CA ALA A 17 -15.31 16.66 -1.49
C ALA A 17 -14.68 17.98 -1.03
N ARG A 18 -15.42 18.75 -0.23
CA ARG A 18 -14.95 20.07 0.27
C ARG A 18 -13.78 19.97 1.26
N THR A 19 -13.61 18.81 1.90
CA THR A 19 -12.53 18.58 2.88
C THR A 19 -11.91 17.21 2.66
N VAL A 20 -10.62 17.08 2.98
CA VAL A 20 -9.92 15.78 2.93
C VAL A 20 -10.55 14.76 3.88
N GLN A 21 -11.14 15.22 5.00
CA GLN A 21 -11.86 14.33 5.92
C GLN A 21 -13.08 13.69 5.26
N ALA A 22 -13.81 14.43 4.43
CA ALA A 22 -14.94 13.91 3.68
C ALA A 22 -14.53 12.94 2.56
N MET A 23 -13.25 12.93 2.16
CA MET A 23 -12.70 11.97 1.20
C MET A 23 -12.26 10.66 1.87
N LYS A 24 -12.25 10.55 3.20
CA LYS A 24 -11.85 9.32 3.88
C LYS A 24 -12.81 8.18 3.52
N PHE A 25 -12.25 7.01 3.23
CA PHE A 25 -13.05 5.81 3.04
C PHE A 25 -13.75 5.44 4.36
N PRO A 26 -15.09 5.40 4.41
CA PRO A 26 -15.83 5.19 5.66
C PRO A 26 -15.48 3.86 6.32
N GLY A 27 -15.06 3.91 7.59
CA GLY A 27 -14.73 2.73 8.39
C GLY A 27 -13.44 2.01 7.99
N ALA A 28 -12.65 2.55 7.04
CA ALA A 28 -11.35 1.96 6.72
C ALA A 28 -10.40 2.04 7.94
N PRO A 29 -9.64 0.97 8.23
CA PRO A 29 -8.63 1.02 9.27
C PRO A 29 -7.53 2.03 8.89
N TYR A 30 -6.83 2.54 9.90
CA TYR A 30 -5.62 3.31 9.67
C TYR A 30 -4.49 2.38 9.24
N GLY A 31 -3.52 2.93 8.50
CA GLY A 31 -2.24 2.29 8.26
C GLY A 31 -1.10 3.00 8.98
N LEU A 32 0.08 2.39 8.95
CA LEU A 32 1.33 3.00 9.39
C LEU A 32 2.37 2.81 8.28
N LYS A 33 2.91 3.91 7.75
CA LYS A 33 4.02 3.84 6.80
C LYS A 33 5.33 3.65 7.55
N MET A 34 6.12 2.66 7.16
CA MET A 34 7.50 2.44 7.62
C MET A 34 8.46 2.30 6.41
N ALA A 35 9.78 2.31 6.63
CA ALA A 35 10.76 2.15 5.55
C ALA A 35 12.08 1.46 5.94
N CYS A 36 12.38 0.28 5.40
CA CYS A 36 13.70 -0.35 5.51
C CYS A 36 14.68 0.25 4.47
N GLY A 37 15.91 -0.27 4.40
CA GLY A 37 16.75 -0.06 3.22
C GLY A 37 17.70 1.13 3.26
N GLU A 38 18.13 1.49 2.06
CA GLU A 38 19.09 2.55 1.79
C GLU A 38 18.48 3.93 2.06
N ASN A 39 17.18 4.11 1.83
CA ASN A 39 16.53 5.41 1.95
C ASN A 39 16.67 6.04 3.35
N PRO A 40 16.27 5.39 4.46
CA PRO A 40 16.46 5.98 5.78
C PRO A 40 17.93 6.21 6.11
N LYS A 41 18.77 5.19 5.93
CA LYS A 41 20.19 5.30 6.30
C LYS A 41 20.91 6.43 5.53
N ARG A 42 20.54 6.65 4.26
CA ARG A 42 21.13 7.70 3.41
C ARG A 42 20.67 9.09 3.84
N VAL A 43 19.37 9.27 4.13
CA VAL A 43 18.82 10.58 4.49
C VAL A 43 19.28 11.03 5.88
N TYR A 44 19.25 10.14 6.87
CA TYR A 44 19.71 10.47 8.22
C TYR A 44 21.24 10.52 8.28
N GLY A 45 21.94 9.57 7.64
CA GLY A 45 23.40 9.56 7.54
C GLY A 45 23.96 10.79 6.83
N GLY A 46 23.33 11.27 5.75
CA GLY A 46 23.70 12.51 5.07
C GLY A 46 23.50 13.78 5.93
N ARG A 47 22.76 13.68 7.04
CA ARG A 47 22.60 14.74 8.04
C ARG A 47 23.50 14.54 9.27
N GLY A 48 24.41 13.57 9.24
CA GLY A 48 25.27 13.22 10.38
C GLY A 48 24.50 12.65 11.57
N ARG A 49 23.32 12.06 11.35
CA ARG A 49 22.46 11.52 12.41
C ARG A 49 22.19 10.03 12.20
N ALA A 50 21.94 9.31 13.29
CA ALA A 50 21.42 7.95 13.21
C ALA A 50 19.95 7.95 12.71
N PRO A 51 19.51 6.91 11.97
CA PRO A 51 20.32 5.78 11.49
C PRO A 51 21.16 6.11 10.25
N SER A 52 22.41 5.62 10.20
CA SER A 52 23.30 5.75 9.03
C SER A 52 23.70 4.40 8.42
N THR A 53 23.21 3.29 8.99
CA THR A 53 23.44 1.92 8.55
C THR A 53 22.14 1.11 8.59
N ARG A 54 22.11 -0.05 7.93
CA ARG A 54 20.97 -0.99 8.04
C ARG A 54 20.76 -1.45 9.48
N MET A 55 21.85 -1.78 10.19
CA MET A 55 21.80 -2.10 11.62
C MET A 55 21.22 -0.95 12.45
N GLY A 56 21.59 0.30 12.13
CA GLY A 56 21.04 1.49 12.74
C GLY A 56 19.53 1.63 12.52
N ASN A 57 19.02 1.31 11.33
CA ASN A 57 17.58 1.29 11.07
C ASN A 57 16.88 0.32 12.05
N PHE A 58 17.37 -0.92 12.14
CA PHE A 58 16.80 -1.94 13.02
C PHE A 58 16.93 -1.61 14.51
N ALA A 59 18.05 -1.01 14.94
CA ALA A 59 18.18 -0.51 16.30
C ALA A 59 17.12 0.57 16.60
N GLY A 60 16.90 1.51 15.68
CA GLY A 60 15.88 2.54 15.80
C GLY A 60 14.45 1.96 15.86
N TYR A 61 14.17 0.94 15.05
CA TYR A 61 12.90 0.23 15.11
C TYR A 61 12.66 -0.46 16.44
N ARG A 62 13.61 -1.29 16.89
CA ARG A 62 13.50 -2.00 18.17
C ARG A 62 13.30 -1.04 19.32
N ALA A 63 14.08 0.04 19.38
CA ALA A 63 13.92 1.06 20.41
C ALA A 63 12.51 1.68 20.42
N ALA A 64 11.92 1.96 19.25
CA ALA A 64 10.57 2.49 19.17
C ALA A 64 9.51 1.46 19.60
N TRP A 65 9.64 0.20 19.19
CA TRP A 65 8.70 -0.86 19.55
C TRP A 65 8.75 -1.21 21.04
N ILE A 66 9.93 -1.19 21.67
CA ILE A 66 10.08 -1.32 23.13
C ILE A 66 9.29 -0.22 23.84
N ARG A 67 9.52 1.06 23.46
CA ARG A 67 8.77 2.19 24.05
C ARG A 67 7.26 2.07 23.84
N ALA A 68 6.83 1.60 22.67
CA ALA A 68 5.42 1.41 22.35
C ALA A 68 4.79 0.28 23.19
N ALA A 69 5.51 -0.82 23.40
CA ALA A 69 5.07 -1.91 24.26
C ALA A 69 4.91 -1.45 25.72
N ASP A 70 5.89 -0.71 26.25
CA ASP A 70 5.84 -0.13 27.60
C ASP A 70 4.70 0.88 27.74
N TYR A 71 4.51 1.73 26.73
CA TYR A 71 3.40 2.68 26.66
C TYR A 71 2.05 1.95 26.70
N ARG A 72 1.86 0.95 25.83
CA ARG A 72 0.65 0.13 25.79
C ARG A 72 0.39 -0.52 27.15
N GLN A 73 1.40 -1.14 27.75
CA GLN A 73 1.25 -1.83 29.05
C GLN A 73 0.82 -0.88 30.17
N ARG A 74 1.39 0.34 30.24
CA ARG A 74 0.99 1.35 31.23
C ARG A 74 -0.47 1.77 31.06
N TRP A 75 -0.90 2.05 29.84
CA TRP A 75 -2.30 2.41 29.54
C TRP A 75 -3.26 1.27 29.85
N ASP A 76 -2.96 0.06 29.37
CA ASP A 76 -3.81 -1.12 29.61
C ASP A 76 -3.94 -1.43 31.12
N SER A 77 -2.86 -1.22 31.89
CA SER A 77 -2.87 -1.47 33.34
C SER A 77 -3.68 -0.41 34.09
N TRP A 78 -3.59 0.87 33.69
CA TRP A 78 -4.41 1.94 34.27
C TRP A 78 -5.90 1.76 33.95
N GLU A 79 -6.25 1.41 32.71
CA GLU A 79 -7.64 1.11 32.31
C GLU A 79 -8.21 -0.10 33.07
N ARG A 80 -7.46 -1.21 33.16
CA ARG A 80 -7.88 -2.39 33.95
C ARG A 80 -7.97 -2.11 35.45
N GLY A 81 -7.15 -1.20 35.97
CA GLY A 81 -7.16 -0.76 37.37
C GLY A 81 -8.29 0.22 37.69
N ASN A 82 -9.40 0.21 36.94
CA ASN A 82 -10.51 1.15 37.05
C ASN A 82 -10.09 2.62 37.03
N ARG A 83 -9.02 2.94 36.27
CA ARG A 83 -8.47 4.30 36.15
C ARG A 83 -8.03 4.92 37.48
N SER A 84 -7.65 4.06 38.43
CA SER A 84 -7.11 4.50 39.71
C SER A 84 -5.68 5.03 39.59
N GLY A 85 -5.34 6.04 40.39
CA GLY A 85 -4.04 6.70 40.34
C GLY A 85 -3.84 7.65 39.14
N THR A 86 -2.59 8.04 38.91
CA THR A 86 -2.24 9.00 37.86
C THR A 86 -2.30 8.37 36.47
N ALA A 87 -3.10 8.96 35.57
CA ALA A 87 -3.18 8.52 34.18
C ALA A 87 -1.80 8.64 33.48
N PRO A 88 -1.41 7.66 32.64
CA PRO A 88 -0.20 7.78 31.84
C PRO A 88 -0.26 9.01 30.91
N THR A 89 0.88 9.67 30.69
CA THR A 89 0.95 10.80 29.76
C THR A 89 0.66 10.35 28.33
N ARG A 90 -0.16 11.11 27.61
CA ARG A 90 -0.50 10.85 26.21
C ARG A 90 0.68 11.17 25.29
N ASP A 91 0.94 10.29 24.33
CA ASP A 91 1.96 10.45 23.29
C ASP A 91 1.39 9.92 21.96
N LEU A 92 1.26 10.78 20.95
CA LEU A 92 0.61 10.42 19.68
C LEU A 92 1.42 9.45 18.82
N GLU A 93 2.75 9.48 18.92
CA GLU A 93 3.63 8.51 18.25
C GLU A 93 3.41 7.14 18.86
N LEU A 94 3.54 7.03 20.19
CA LEU A 94 3.41 5.77 20.90
C LEU A 94 1.96 5.24 20.89
N GLU A 95 0.95 6.11 20.86
CA GLU A 95 -0.46 5.71 20.67
C GLU A 95 -0.67 5.03 19.31
N THR A 96 -0.02 5.55 18.26
CA THR A 96 -0.04 4.92 16.92
C THR A 96 0.63 3.55 16.94
N LEU A 97 1.83 3.46 17.51
CA LEU A 97 2.57 2.20 17.57
C LEU A 97 1.86 1.17 18.47
N ALA A 98 1.27 1.60 19.58
CA ALA A 98 0.45 0.74 20.43
C ALA A 98 -0.79 0.22 19.69
N GLY A 99 -1.41 1.03 18.82
CA GLY A 99 -2.49 0.58 17.93
C GLY A 99 -2.05 -0.50 16.95
N VAL A 100 -0.82 -0.41 16.41
CA VAL A 100 -0.22 -1.51 15.62
C VAL A 100 -0.05 -2.77 16.46
N LEU A 101 0.49 -2.64 17.68
CA LEU A 101 0.67 -3.77 18.59
C LEU A 101 -0.66 -4.40 19.05
N ARG A 102 -1.77 -3.67 18.93
CA ARG A 102 -3.15 -4.18 19.15
C ARG A 102 -3.80 -4.76 17.88
N GLY A 103 -3.16 -4.63 16.72
CA GLY A 103 -3.72 -5.06 15.43
C GLY A 103 -4.75 -4.11 14.82
N GLU A 104 -4.90 -2.90 15.37
CA GLU A 104 -5.86 -1.89 14.93
C GLU A 104 -5.35 -1.08 13.72
N ILE A 105 -4.03 -1.01 13.55
CA ILE A 105 -3.36 -0.22 12.52
C ILE A 105 -2.50 -1.14 11.64
N LEU A 106 -2.68 -1.04 10.33
CA LEU A 106 -2.06 -1.92 9.35
C LEU A 106 -0.67 -1.41 8.94
N VAL A 107 0.38 -2.22 9.13
CA VAL A 107 1.75 -1.81 8.78
C VAL A 107 2.00 -1.95 7.27
N HIS A 108 2.33 -0.83 6.64
CA HIS A 108 2.80 -0.78 5.26
C HIS A 108 4.27 -0.37 5.23
N ASN A 109 5.15 -1.27 4.83
CA ASN A 109 6.58 -1.06 4.96
C ASN A 109 7.27 -0.97 3.59
N HIS A 110 7.85 0.19 3.30
CA HIS A 110 8.74 0.36 2.15
C HIS A 110 9.98 -0.51 2.30
N CYS A 111 10.23 -1.43 1.37
CA CYS A 111 11.39 -2.29 1.41
C CYS A 111 11.70 -2.89 0.03
N TYR A 112 12.98 -3.03 -0.33
CA TYR A 112 13.36 -3.55 -1.64
C TYR A 112 13.93 -4.96 -1.57
N ARG A 113 14.95 -5.16 -0.72
CA ARG A 113 15.72 -6.39 -0.66
C ARG A 113 15.05 -7.47 0.18
N ALA A 114 15.31 -8.72 -0.21
CA ALA A 114 14.78 -9.92 0.41
C ALA A 114 15.23 -10.08 1.86
N ASP A 115 16.50 -9.85 2.14
CA ASP A 115 17.08 -9.96 3.48
C ASP A 115 16.48 -8.92 4.44
N GLU A 116 16.29 -7.68 3.98
CA GLU A 116 15.67 -6.63 4.80
C GLU A 116 14.19 -6.89 5.06
N MET A 117 13.44 -7.38 4.07
CA MET A 117 12.06 -7.81 4.29
C MET A 117 11.99 -8.95 5.30
N ALA A 118 12.87 -9.95 5.21
CA ALA A 118 12.95 -11.05 6.17
C ALA A 118 13.24 -10.55 7.60
N PHE A 119 14.19 -9.63 7.78
CA PHE A 119 14.46 -9.04 9.09
C PHE A 119 13.28 -8.23 9.65
N VAL A 120 12.52 -7.53 8.79
CA VAL A 120 11.28 -6.86 9.24
C VAL A 120 10.24 -7.87 9.69
N LEU A 121 10.10 -9.02 9.01
CA LEU A 121 9.21 -10.10 9.45
C LEU A 121 9.65 -10.71 10.79
N ASP A 122 10.96 -10.90 11.01
CA ASP A 122 11.48 -11.36 12.30
C ASP A 122 11.19 -10.36 13.43
N MET A 123 11.39 -9.07 13.17
CA MET A 123 11.03 -8.01 14.11
C MET A 123 9.51 -7.97 14.39
N ALA A 124 8.69 -8.23 13.38
CA ALA A 124 7.24 -8.33 13.57
C ALA A 124 6.87 -9.48 14.52
N ARG A 125 7.54 -10.62 14.39
CA ARG A 125 7.44 -11.74 15.35
C ARG A 125 7.93 -11.36 16.75
N GLU A 126 9.08 -10.69 16.86
CA GLU A 126 9.69 -10.26 18.12
C GLU A 126 8.73 -9.42 18.99
N PHE A 127 7.99 -8.48 18.37
CA PHE A 127 7.08 -7.57 19.08
C PHE A 127 5.60 -7.95 18.98
N GLY A 128 5.25 -8.98 18.22
CA GLY A 128 3.87 -9.46 18.09
C GLY A 128 2.96 -8.56 17.25
N TYR A 129 3.48 -7.91 16.20
CA TYR A 129 2.67 -7.23 15.19
C TYR A 129 2.73 -7.94 13.83
N LYS A 130 1.89 -7.52 12.89
CA LYS A 130 1.88 -8.06 11.52
C LYS A 130 2.22 -6.99 10.50
N VAL A 131 3.09 -7.32 9.56
CA VAL A 131 3.26 -6.52 8.33
C VAL A 131 2.06 -6.80 7.44
N ARG A 132 1.34 -5.76 7.01
CA ARG A 132 0.24 -5.92 6.06
C ARG A 132 0.75 -6.02 4.63
N SER A 133 1.69 -5.16 4.28
CA SER A 133 2.22 -5.06 2.93
C SER A 133 3.65 -4.52 2.90
N PHE A 134 4.52 -5.15 2.11
CA PHE A 134 5.76 -4.52 1.68
C PHE A 134 5.52 -3.72 0.40
N HIS A 135 5.97 -2.46 0.37
CA HIS A 135 5.94 -1.61 -0.82
C HIS A 135 7.24 -1.76 -1.61
N HIS A 136 7.13 -1.72 -2.94
CA HIS A 136 8.16 -1.93 -3.95
C HIS A 136 8.63 -3.38 -4.06
N GLY A 137 9.19 -3.95 -2.99
CA GLY A 137 9.54 -5.36 -2.88
C GLY A 137 10.29 -5.91 -4.09
N VAL A 138 11.31 -5.20 -4.58
CA VAL A 138 12.05 -5.58 -5.82
C VAL A 138 12.52 -7.04 -5.78
N GLU A 139 12.95 -7.53 -4.62
CA GLU A 139 13.39 -8.90 -4.42
C GLU A 139 12.35 -9.81 -3.74
N ALA A 140 11.06 -9.42 -3.71
CA ALA A 140 10.00 -10.18 -3.04
C ALA A 140 9.87 -11.62 -3.58
N TYR A 141 10.12 -11.83 -4.88
CA TYR A 141 10.18 -13.15 -5.49
C TYR A 141 11.14 -14.12 -4.79
N LYS A 142 12.21 -13.64 -4.15
CA LYS A 142 13.18 -14.49 -3.43
C LYS A 142 12.68 -15.02 -2.10
N ILE A 143 11.66 -14.37 -1.51
CA ILE A 143 11.08 -14.71 -0.19
C ILE A 143 9.56 -14.91 -0.27
N ARG A 144 9.05 -15.25 -1.45
CA ARG A 144 7.63 -15.41 -1.73
C ARG A 144 6.93 -16.43 -0.82
N ASP A 145 7.66 -17.46 -0.39
CA ASP A 145 7.25 -18.46 0.59
C ASP A 145 7.04 -17.85 1.99
N LEU A 146 7.94 -16.94 2.42
CA LEU A 146 7.78 -16.22 3.69
C LEU A 146 6.56 -15.29 3.65
N LEU A 147 6.35 -14.61 2.52
CA LEU A 147 5.17 -13.74 2.33
C LEU A 147 3.86 -14.54 2.36
N ALA A 148 3.83 -15.71 1.72
CA ALA A 148 2.67 -16.61 1.75
C ALA A 148 2.40 -17.11 3.17
N ARG A 149 3.43 -17.64 3.85
CA ARG A 149 3.34 -18.14 5.23
C ARG A 149 2.80 -17.09 6.20
N ASP A 150 3.35 -15.87 6.13
CA ASP A 150 3.01 -14.81 7.07
C ASP A 150 1.75 -14.02 6.64
N SER A 151 1.12 -14.40 5.52
CA SER A 151 -0.02 -13.70 4.91
C SER A 151 0.27 -12.20 4.71
N VAL A 152 1.41 -11.88 4.10
CA VAL A 152 1.86 -10.52 3.82
C VAL A 152 1.78 -10.25 2.34
N SER A 153 1.25 -9.09 1.94
CA SER A 153 1.23 -8.73 0.53
C SER A 153 2.52 -8.05 0.07
N GLY A 154 2.84 -8.21 -1.21
CA GLY A 154 3.79 -7.36 -1.91
C GLY A 154 3.03 -6.38 -2.81
N SER A 155 3.17 -5.07 -2.57
CA SER A 155 2.88 -4.05 -3.57
C SER A 155 4.13 -3.86 -4.41
N LEU A 156 4.12 -4.38 -5.63
CA LEU A 156 5.29 -4.57 -6.49
C LEU A 156 5.13 -3.83 -7.82
N TRP A 157 6.25 -3.38 -8.38
CA TRP A 157 6.29 -2.80 -9.72
C TRP A 157 6.34 -3.88 -10.80
N ALA A 158 5.80 -3.57 -11.97
CA ALA A 158 5.90 -4.43 -13.14
C ALA A 158 7.29 -4.33 -13.80
N ASP A 159 7.91 -3.15 -13.81
CA ASP A 159 9.15 -2.92 -14.56
C ASP A 159 10.04 -1.75 -14.08
N TRP A 160 9.82 -1.16 -12.89
CA TRP A 160 10.66 -0.06 -12.39
C TRP A 160 11.80 -0.57 -11.48
N TRP A 161 13.05 -0.50 -11.96
CA TRP A 161 14.23 -1.02 -11.26
C TRP A 161 15.53 -0.31 -11.67
N GLY A 162 16.67 -0.68 -11.08
CA GLY A 162 18.01 -0.26 -11.49
C GLY A 162 18.46 1.13 -11.05
N PHE A 163 17.59 1.92 -10.40
CA PHE A 163 17.90 3.29 -9.97
C PHE A 163 18.69 3.39 -8.65
N LYS A 164 18.89 2.25 -7.95
CA LYS A 164 19.73 2.08 -6.74
C LYS A 164 20.24 0.65 -6.66
N MET A 165 21.27 0.41 -5.85
CA MET A 165 21.77 -0.94 -5.59
C MET A 165 20.72 -1.87 -4.99
N GLU A 166 19.92 -1.39 -4.03
CA GLU A 166 18.81 -2.18 -3.46
C GLU A 166 17.68 -2.48 -4.44
N ALA A 167 17.62 -1.78 -5.58
CA ALA A 167 16.60 -1.97 -6.62
C ALA A 167 17.18 -2.63 -7.89
N LEU A 168 18.37 -3.22 -7.82
CA LEU A 168 19.09 -3.72 -9.00
C LEU A 168 18.67 -5.14 -9.40
N ASP A 169 18.53 -6.07 -8.45
CA ASP A 169 18.22 -7.48 -8.74
C ASP A 169 16.71 -7.69 -8.89
N PHE A 170 16.17 -7.13 -9.99
CA PHE A 170 14.76 -7.17 -10.33
C PHE A 170 14.47 -8.23 -11.39
N THR A 171 13.29 -8.85 -11.29
CA THR A 171 12.70 -9.66 -12.36
C THR A 171 11.31 -9.15 -12.72
N LYS A 172 11.01 -9.05 -14.02
CA LYS A 172 9.67 -8.68 -14.50
C LYS A 172 8.58 -9.66 -14.04
N ALA A 173 8.96 -10.90 -13.75
CA ALA A 173 8.06 -11.93 -13.24
C ALA A 173 7.79 -11.83 -11.73
N ASN A 174 8.28 -10.79 -11.02
CA ASN A 174 8.20 -10.70 -9.56
C ASN A 174 6.76 -10.83 -9.02
N VAL A 175 5.83 -10.03 -9.56
CA VAL A 175 4.39 -10.10 -9.23
C VAL A 175 3.84 -11.51 -9.42
N ALA A 176 4.11 -12.10 -10.58
CA ALA A 176 3.62 -13.42 -10.96
C ALA A 176 4.18 -14.54 -10.07
N LEU A 177 5.48 -14.47 -9.72
CA LEU A 177 6.14 -15.42 -8.83
C LEU A 177 5.57 -15.34 -7.41
N VAL A 178 5.35 -14.14 -6.88
CA VAL A 178 4.72 -13.93 -5.57
C VAL A 178 3.31 -14.49 -5.56
N HIS A 179 2.51 -14.20 -6.58
CA HIS A 179 1.17 -14.76 -6.75
C HIS A 179 1.19 -16.30 -6.80
N ASN A 180 2.07 -16.89 -7.63
CA ASN A 180 2.17 -18.34 -7.81
C ASN A 180 2.59 -19.09 -6.54
N ALA A 181 3.29 -18.43 -5.62
CA ALA A 181 3.62 -19.00 -4.31
C ALA A 181 2.44 -18.98 -3.31
N GLY A 182 1.26 -18.47 -3.72
CA GLY A 182 0.11 -18.30 -2.84
C GLY A 182 0.15 -17.04 -1.98
N ALA A 183 1.14 -16.16 -2.18
CA ALA A 183 1.19 -14.87 -1.51
C ALA A 183 0.32 -13.83 -2.22
N ILE A 184 0.04 -12.73 -1.53
CA ILE A 184 -0.84 -11.67 -2.03
C ILE A 184 -0.01 -10.69 -2.87
N ALA A 185 -0.04 -10.82 -4.18
CA ALA A 185 0.63 -9.89 -5.09
C ALA A 185 -0.27 -8.71 -5.46
N ILE A 186 0.27 -7.50 -5.42
CA ILE A 186 -0.40 -6.25 -5.81
C ILE A 186 0.49 -5.53 -6.81
N VAL A 187 -0.08 -5.00 -7.87
CA VAL A 187 0.61 -4.11 -8.79
C VAL A 187 0.38 -2.67 -8.34
N HIS A 188 1.46 -1.92 -8.13
CA HIS A 188 1.41 -0.48 -7.84
C HIS A 188 2.43 0.27 -8.71
N SER A 189 2.28 1.58 -8.85
CA SER A 189 3.19 2.42 -9.67
C SER A 189 4.20 3.21 -8.86
N ASP A 190 3.84 3.70 -7.66
CA ASP A 190 4.59 4.75 -6.94
C ASP A 190 4.83 6.02 -7.79
N ASP A 191 4.01 6.22 -8.83
CA ASP A 191 4.07 7.33 -9.78
C ASP A 191 2.66 7.92 -10.01
N PRO A 192 2.50 9.26 -9.95
CA PRO A 192 1.20 9.93 -10.09
C PRO A 192 0.56 9.78 -11.49
N THR A 193 1.35 9.45 -12.52
CA THR A 193 0.84 9.18 -13.87
C THR A 193 0.57 7.69 -14.05
N GLY A 194 1.50 6.84 -13.64
CA GLY A 194 1.42 5.39 -13.74
C GLY A 194 0.26 4.79 -12.94
N ILE A 195 -0.14 5.43 -11.83
CA ILE A 195 -1.28 4.97 -11.01
C ILE A 195 -2.59 4.98 -11.80
N GLN A 196 -2.70 5.81 -12.84
CA GLN A 196 -3.88 5.91 -13.71
C GLN A 196 -3.91 4.81 -14.78
N LYS A 197 -2.85 4.00 -14.89
CA LYS A 197 -2.65 2.98 -15.93
C LYS A 197 -2.31 1.62 -15.33
N LEU A 198 -2.71 1.34 -14.09
CA LEU A 198 -2.40 0.08 -13.41
C LEU A 198 -2.90 -1.17 -14.14
N ASN A 199 -3.95 -1.05 -14.96
CA ASN A 199 -4.39 -2.12 -15.87
C ASN A 199 -3.29 -2.52 -16.87
N GLN A 200 -2.55 -1.55 -17.40
CA GLN A 200 -1.42 -1.82 -18.30
C GLN A 200 -0.23 -2.40 -17.52
N GLU A 201 0.04 -1.91 -16.31
CA GLU A 201 1.09 -2.48 -15.45
C GLU A 201 0.78 -3.94 -15.06
N ALA A 202 -0.48 -4.26 -14.77
CA ALA A 202 -0.92 -5.63 -14.52
C ALA A 202 -0.78 -6.52 -15.77
N ALA A 203 -1.08 -5.98 -16.96
CA ALA A 203 -0.87 -6.70 -18.22
C ALA A 203 0.62 -7.03 -18.48
N LYS A 204 1.53 -6.09 -18.18
CA LYS A 204 3.00 -6.34 -18.25
C LYS A 204 3.41 -7.47 -17.31
N ALA A 205 2.96 -7.42 -16.05
CA ALA A 205 3.26 -8.45 -15.06
C ALA A 205 2.69 -9.83 -15.46
N LEU A 206 1.48 -9.85 -16.04
CA LEU A 206 0.82 -11.07 -16.52
C LEU A 206 1.61 -11.70 -17.67
N LEU A 207 2.01 -10.90 -18.64
CA LEU A 207 2.85 -11.35 -19.75
C LEU A 207 4.16 -11.95 -19.24
N ALA A 208 4.87 -11.22 -18.37
CA ALA A 208 6.14 -11.69 -17.82
C ALA A 208 6.00 -13.00 -17.01
N GLY A 209 4.88 -13.17 -16.29
CA GLY A 209 4.57 -14.42 -15.59
C GLY A 209 4.34 -15.60 -16.54
N ARG A 210 3.59 -15.38 -17.62
CA ARG A 210 3.33 -16.40 -18.64
C ARG A 210 4.58 -16.78 -19.41
N GLU A 211 5.43 -15.81 -19.77
CA GLU A 211 6.74 -16.04 -20.40
C GLU A 211 7.68 -16.82 -19.48
N ALA A 212 7.56 -16.65 -18.16
CA ALA A 212 8.26 -17.46 -17.16
C ALA A 212 7.65 -18.87 -16.95
N GLY A 213 6.65 -19.26 -17.75
CA GLY A 213 6.02 -20.58 -17.74
C GLY A 213 4.89 -20.75 -16.70
N LEU A 214 4.47 -19.68 -16.03
CA LEU A 214 3.41 -19.74 -15.02
C LEU A 214 2.02 -19.71 -15.67
N GLN A 215 1.11 -20.55 -15.17
CA GLN A 215 -0.28 -20.59 -15.61
C GLN A 215 -1.09 -19.56 -14.81
N ILE A 216 -1.23 -18.35 -15.35
CA ILE A 216 -1.93 -17.24 -14.69
C ILE A 216 -3.07 -16.78 -15.58
N THR A 217 -4.29 -16.72 -15.03
CA THR A 217 -5.47 -16.27 -15.76
C THR A 217 -5.56 -14.74 -15.79
N ASP A 218 -6.33 -14.19 -16.73
CA ASP A 218 -6.62 -12.76 -16.75
C ASP A 218 -7.35 -12.32 -15.47
N ASN A 219 -8.18 -13.19 -14.89
CA ASN A 219 -8.86 -12.91 -13.62
C ASN A 219 -7.87 -12.80 -12.44
N ASP A 220 -6.85 -13.66 -12.40
CA ASP A 220 -5.78 -13.56 -11.39
C ASP A 220 -5.05 -12.22 -11.48
N ALA A 221 -4.73 -11.79 -12.71
CA ALA A 221 -4.08 -10.50 -12.94
C ALA A 221 -4.97 -9.31 -12.53
N LEU A 222 -6.28 -9.39 -12.77
CA LEU A 222 -7.22 -8.34 -12.34
C LEU A 222 -7.24 -8.21 -10.82
N ARG A 223 -7.08 -9.31 -10.06
CA ARG A 223 -7.02 -9.27 -8.60
C ARG A 223 -5.82 -8.48 -8.09
N TRP A 224 -4.70 -8.44 -8.82
CA TRP A 224 -3.51 -7.69 -8.43
C TRP A 224 -3.73 -6.17 -8.35
N ILE A 225 -4.76 -5.65 -9.03
CA ILE A 225 -5.13 -4.22 -9.03
C ILE A 225 -6.51 -3.95 -8.42
N THR A 226 -7.19 -4.99 -7.93
CA THR A 226 -8.54 -4.88 -7.33
C THR A 226 -8.58 -5.53 -5.93
N ALA A 227 -8.99 -6.80 -5.84
CA ALA A 227 -9.21 -7.51 -4.59
C ALA A 227 -8.00 -7.49 -3.64
N ASN A 228 -6.79 -7.65 -4.17
CA ASN A 228 -5.58 -7.71 -3.34
C ASN A 228 -5.22 -6.33 -2.77
N ALA A 229 -5.44 -5.26 -3.53
CA ALA A 229 -5.28 -3.89 -3.05
C ALA A 229 -6.32 -3.54 -1.97
N ALA A 230 -7.57 -3.93 -2.17
CA ALA A 230 -8.63 -3.78 -1.17
C ALA A 230 -8.31 -4.54 0.12
N TRP A 231 -7.73 -5.74 0.01
CA TRP A 231 -7.25 -6.50 1.16
C TRP A 231 -6.11 -5.75 1.85
N ALA A 232 -5.08 -5.28 1.14
CA ALA A 232 -3.98 -4.56 1.78
C ALA A 232 -4.44 -3.31 2.55
N LEU A 233 -5.49 -2.64 2.08
CA LEU A 233 -6.09 -1.47 2.73
C LEU A 233 -7.12 -1.81 3.84
N GLY A 234 -7.45 -3.08 4.05
CA GLY A 234 -8.41 -3.53 5.05
C GLY A 234 -9.87 -3.23 4.71
N ILE A 235 -10.21 -3.10 3.43
CA ILE A 235 -11.55 -2.74 2.93
C ILE A 235 -12.14 -3.77 1.95
N HIS A 236 -11.52 -4.95 1.84
CA HIS A 236 -11.93 -6.04 0.95
C HIS A 236 -13.37 -6.54 1.11
N ASP A 237 -14.00 -6.36 2.27
CA ASP A 237 -15.42 -6.69 2.47
C ASP A 237 -16.37 -5.70 1.77
N ARG A 238 -15.84 -4.55 1.33
CA ARG A 238 -16.61 -3.46 0.73
C ARG A 238 -16.34 -3.26 -0.75
N VAL A 239 -15.12 -3.54 -1.23
CA VAL A 239 -14.68 -3.25 -2.61
C VAL A 239 -13.72 -4.33 -3.14
N GLY A 240 -13.41 -4.26 -4.44
CA GLY A 240 -12.36 -5.06 -5.07
C GLY A 240 -12.85 -6.31 -5.81
N THR A 241 -14.13 -6.66 -5.69
CA THR A 241 -14.80 -7.73 -6.45
C THR A 241 -16.23 -7.32 -6.77
N LEU A 242 -16.80 -7.90 -7.82
CA LEU A 242 -18.22 -7.73 -8.19
C LEU A 242 -19.05 -8.83 -7.51
N GLU A 243 -19.45 -8.59 -6.27
CA GLU A 243 -20.20 -9.52 -5.43
C GLU A 243 -21.38 -8.80 -4.76
N PRO A 244 -22.54 -9.46 -4.55
CA PRO A 244 -23.64 -8.88 -3.81
C PRO A 244 -23.20 -8.36 -2.42
N GLY A 245 -23.66 -7.16 -2.06
CA GLY A 245 -23.34 -6.51 -0.79
C GLY A 245 -22.08 -5.61 -0.82
N LYS A 246 -21.26 -5.69 -1.87
CA LYS A 246 -20.12 -4.76 -2.08
C LYS A 246 -20.55 -3.48 -2.76
N GLN A 247 -19.73 -2.43 -2.63
CA GLN A 247 -19.94 -1.14 -3.29
C GLN A 247 -19.92 -1.31 -4.81
N ALA A 248 -20.82 -0.61 -5.49
CA ALA A 248 -20.91 -0.59 -6.95
C ALA A 248 -19.85 0.35 -7.55
N ASP A 249 -18.58 0.08 -7.28
CA ASP A 249 -17.42 0.73 -7.88
C ASP A 249 -17.03 -0.06 -9.15
N VAL A 250 -17.51 0.40 -10.32
CA VAL A 250 -17.48 -0.35 -11.59
C VAL A 250 -16.91 0.49 -12.71
N VAL A 251 -16.07 -0.10 -13.55
CA VAL A 251 -15.58 0.53 -14.78
C VAL A 251 -16.09 -0.26 -15.99
N ILE A 252 -16.76 0.43 -16.91
CA ILE A 252 -17.09 -0.10 -18.23
C ILE A 252 -15.94 0.26 -19.17
N TRP A 253 -15.26 -0.74 -19.70
CA TRP A 253 -14.14 -0.57 -20.60
C TRP A 253 -14.56 -0.72 -22.06
N SER A 254 -13.93 0.04 -22.95
CA SER A 254 -14.19 -0.05 -24.40
C SER A 254 -13.72 -1.37 -25.02
N HIS A 255 -12.78 -2.05 -24.37
CA HIS A 255 -12.14 -3.30 -24.78
C HIS A 255 -11.74 -4.09 -23.52
N ASN A 256 -11.09 -5.25 -23.66
CA ASN A 256 -10.41 -5.90 -22.55
C ASN A 256 -9.47 -4.88 -21.86
N PRO A 257 -9.54 -4.69 -20.52
CA PRO A 257 -8.76 -3.69 -19.80
C PRO A 257 -7.24 -3.88 -19.91
N PHE A 258 -6.75 -5.05 -20.28
CA PHE A 258 -5.31 -5.30 -20.50
C PHE A 258 -4.81 -4.88 -21.89
N SER A 259 -5.70 -4.47 -22.79
CA SER A 259 -5.30 -3.90 -24.07
C SER A 259 -4.75 -2.48 -23.90
N VAL A 260 -3.66 -2.16 -24.59
CA VAL A 260 -3.14 -0.77 -24.68
C VAL A 260 -4.11 0.19 -25.36
N TYR A 261 -5.10 -0.32 -26.11
CA TYR A 261 -6.17 0.47 -26.73
C TYR A 261 -7.41 0.63 -25.84
N ALA A 262 -7.43 0.02 -24.65
CA ALA A 262 -8.55 0.12 -23.74
C ALA A 262 -8.68 1.53 -23.17
N ARG A 263 -9.90 2.06 -23.18
CA ARG A 263 -10.27 3.31 -22.49
C ARG A 263 -11.43 3.00 -21.55
N ALA A 264 -11.46 3.66 -20.39
CA ALA A 264 -12.65 3.67 -19.56
C ALA A 264 -13.74 4.44 -20.32
N ASP A 265 -14.86 3.80 -20.60
CA ASP A 265 -16.03 4.44 -21.20
C ASP A 265 -16.89 5.08 -20.12
N GLN A 266 -17.12 4.36 -19.02
CA GLN A 266 -17.86 4.85 -17.85
C GLN A 266 -17.21 4.39 -16.55
N VAL A 267 -17.22 5.25 -15.53
CA VAL A 267 -16.80 4.91 -14.17
C VAL A 267 -17.92 5.22 -13.21
N PHE A 268 -18.32 4.20 -12.45
CA PHE A 268 -19.28 4.29 -11.37
C PHE A 268 -18.54 4.18 -10.05
N ILE A 269 -18.90 5.04 -9.09
CA ILE A 269 -18.40 4.99 -7.72
C ILE A 269 -19.62 5.03 -6.80
N ASP A 270 -19.74 4.06 -5.90
CA ASP A 270 -20.95 3.83 -5.08
C ASP A 270 -22.24 3.76 -5.91
N GLY A 271 -22.16 3.28 -7.15
CA GLY A 271 -23.28 3.21 -8.10
C GLY A 271 -23.60 4.53 -8.80
N ALA A 272 -22.97 5.65 -8.44
CA ALA A 272 -23.13 6.93 -9.12
C ALA A 272 -22.21 7.03 -10.33
N LEU A 273 -22.72 7.48 -11.48
CA LEU A 273 -21.92 7.75 -12.68
C LEU A 273 -21.02 8.98 -12.46
N MET A 274 -19.72 8.72 -12.26
CA MET A 274 -18.71 9.73 -11.96
C MET A 274 -17.92 10.17 -13.18
N PHE A 275 -17.75 9.27 -14.16
CA PHE A 275 -17.09 9.58 -15.42
C PHE A 275 -17.85 8.97 -16.59
N ASP A 276 -17.97 9.73 -17.68
CA ASP A 276 -18.46 9.22 -18.97
C ASP A 276 -17.67 9.85 -20.12
N ARG A 277 -16.99 9.01 -20.89
CA ARG A 277 -16.12 9.43 -22.00
C ARG A 277 -16.89 10.12 -23.13
N ARG A 278 -18.19 9.87 -23.26
CA ARG A 278 -19.06 10.45 -24.31
C ARG A 278 -19.87 11.65 -23.81
N ASN A 279 -19.81 11.97 -22.53
CA ASN A 279 -20.51 13.11 -21.94
C ASN A 279 -19.52 14.12 -21.32
N PRO A 280 -19.25 15.26 -21.98
CA PRO A 280 -18.34 16.29 -21.46
C PRO A 280 -18.72 16.83 -20.07
N ALA A 281 -20.00 16.80 -19.69
CA ALA A 281 -20.43 17.22 -18.35
C ALA A 281 -20.04 16.24 -17.24
N ARG A 282 -19.59 15.04 -17.60
CA ARG A 282 -19.13 13.97 -16.70
C ARG A 282 -17.65 13.66 -16.91
N GLN A 283 -16.87 14.68 -17.27
CA GLN A 283 -15.40 14.60 -17.36
C GLN A 283 -14.84 15.58 -16.32
N PRO A 284 -14.50 15.11 -15.11
CA PRO A 284 -14.08 15.99 -14.03
C PRO A 284 -12.79 16.72 -14.41
N ARG A 285 -12.76 18.02 -14.11
CA ARG A 285 -11.56 18.86 -14.23
C ARG A 285 -10.98 19.11 -12.85
N THR A 286 -9.68 19.37 -12.79
CA THR A 286 -9.06 19.76 -11.52
C THR A 286 -9.60 21.12 -11.08
N ASP A 287 -9.77 21.30 -9.78
CA ASP A 287 -10.20 22.56 -9.18
C ASP A 287 -9.17 23.70 -9.35
N PHE A 288 -7.90 23.35 -9.64
CA PHE A 288 -6.88 24.31 -10.05
C PHE A 288 -7.11 24.91 -11.45
N GLU A 289 -7.99 24.33 -12.27
CA GLU A 289 -8.30 24.86 -13.61
C GLU A 289 -9.55 25.78 -13.61
N VAL A 290 -10.26 25.87 -12.48
CA VAL A 290 -11.51 26.62 -12.37
C VAL A 290 -11.21 28.11 -12.52
N GLY A 291 -11.64 28.68 -13.64
CA GLY A 291 -11.44 30.10 -13.98
C GLY A 291 -10.17 30.38 -14.80
N ILE A 292 -9.27 29.41 -14.99
CA ILE A 292 -8.06 29.56 -15.81
C ILE A 292 -8.30 29.03 -17.23
N LEU A 293 -9.02 27.92 -17.37
CA LEU A 293 -9.30 27.32 -18.67
C LEU A 293 -10.81 27.40 -19.00
N PRO A 294 -11.20 27.85 -20.20
CA PRO A 294 -12.60 27.81 -20.64
C PRO A 294 -13.18 26.40 -20.54
N ARG A 295 -14.47 26.27 -20.24
CA ARG A 295 -15.17 24.97 -20.32
C ARG A 295 -15.04 24.45 -21.76
N GLY A 296 -14.50 23.23 -21.92
CA GLY A 296 -14.30 22.60 -23.23
C GLY A 296 -12.92 22.82 -23.86
N ALA A 297 -12.01 23.56 -23.23
CA ALA A 297 -10.60 23.54 -23.60
C ALA A 297 -10.02 22.17 -23.24
N THR A 298 -9.96 21.26 -24.21
CA THR A 298 -9.22 20.00 -24.12
C THR A 298 -7.72 20.33 -24.04
N GLN A 299 -7.00 19.66 -23.12
CA GLN A 299 -5.55 19.51 -23.26
C GLN A 299 -5.24 18.59 -24.45
#